data_AF-A0A352ME82-F1
#
_entry.id   AF-A0A352ME82-F1
#
_cell.length_a   1.000
_cell.length_b   1.000
_cell.length_c   1.000
_cell.angle_alpha   90.00
_cell.angle_beta   90.00
_cell.angle_gamma   90.00
#
_symmetry.space_group_name_H-M   'P 1'
#
loop_
_entity.id
_entity.type
_entity.pdbx_description
1 polymer ?
#
loop_
_entity_poly.entity_id
_entity_poly.type
_entity_poly.pdbx_seq_one_letter_code
_entity_poly.pdbx_strand_id
1 'polypeptide(L)'
;MKRWNLVIMFLLIAEASHAQKIMGFTDTNAANQIHLEKLFDEQLSAKNLDIWMQFLSSHPHHVGSPQDKANAEYMANLYTQWGYQTEIASYNVLFPTPKTRLLELTGSKP
;
A
#
# COMPACT_ATOMS: atom_id res chain seq x y z
N MET A 1 22.49 42.51 -14.33
CA MET A 1 22.40 41.02 -14.40
C MET A 1 23.00 40.32 -13.18
N LYS A 2 24.19 40.65 -12.68
CA LYS A 2 24.81 39.94 -11.52
C LYS A 2 24.09 40.11 -10.16
N ARG A 3 23.42 41.25 -9.92
CA ARG A 3 22.68 41.51 -8.65
C ARG A 3 21.41 40.68 -8.51
N TRP A 4 20.76 40.32 -9.62
CA TRP A 4 19.54 39.52 -9.61
C TRP A 4 19.85 38.04 -9.33
N ASN A 5 20.96 37.53 -9.86
CA ASN A 5 21.45 36.18 -9.58
C ASN A 5 21.80 35.99 -8.08
N LEU A 6 22.29 37.03 -7.41
CA LEU A 6 22.56 36.99 -5.97
C LEU A 6 21.27 36.90 -5.14
N VAL A 7 20.22 37.60 -5.55
CA VAL A 7 18.89 37.58 -4.90
C VAL A 7 18.20 36.23 -5.13
N ILE A 8 18.28 35.67 -6.34
CA ILE A 8 17.74 34.34 -6.66
C ILE A 8 18.48 33.25 -5.87
N MET A 9 19.81 33.34 -5.76
CA MET A 9 20.62 32.42 -4.96
C MET A 9 20.28 32.52 -3.46
N PHE A 10 20.03 33.72 -2.94
CA PHE A 10 19.63 33.91 -1.55
C PHE A 10 18.22 33.36 -1.25
N LEU A 11 17.28 33.50 -2.18
CA LEU A 11 15.93 32.93 -2.10
C LEU A 11 15.94 31.39 -2.09
N LEU A 12 16.79 30.75 -2.89
CA LEU A 12 16.93 29.28 -2.90
C LEU A 12 17.53 28.71 -1.61
N ILE A 13 18.42 29.45 -0.93
CA ILE A 13 19.01 29.03 0.35
C ILE A 13 17.99 29.13 1.51
N ALA A 14 17.08 30.10 1.45
CA ALA A 14 16.03 30.28 2.46
C ALA A 14 15.03 29.11 2.47
N GLU A 15 14.66 28.57 1.30
CA GLU A 15 13.74 27.42 1.23
C GLU A 15 14.36 26.11 1.72
N ALA A 16 15.67 25.91 1.51
CA ALA A 16 16.37 24.73 2.04
C ALA A 16 16.40 24.69 3.58
N SER A 17 16.20 25.83 4.25
CA SER A 17 16.20 25.93 5.71
C SER A 17 14.85 25.59 6.35
N HIS A 18 13.79 25.40 5.54
CA HIS A 18 12.44 25.07 5.98
C HIS A 18 12.08 23.59 5.78
N ALA A 19 13.05 22.68 5.87
CA ALA A 19 12.73 21.26 6.04
C ALA A 19 12.00 21.09 7.38
N GLN A 20 10.71 20.74 7.33
CA GLN A 20 9.89 20.58 8.52
C GLN A 20 10.48 19.48 9.41
N LYS A 21 10.85 19.85 10.64
CA LYS A 21 11.39 18.92 11.62
C LYS A 21 10.35 17.84 11.95
N ILE A 22 10.78 16.58 11.99
CA ILE A 22 9.91 15.46 12.39
C ILE A 22 9.36 15.76 13.80
N MET A 23 8.04 15.88 13.89
CA MET A 23 7.36 16.21 15.14
C MET A 23 7.34 15.01 16.08
N GLY A 24 7.46 15.26 17.39
CA GLY A 24 7.44 14.20 18.41
C GLY A 24 8.79 13.51 18.65
N PHE A 25 9.87 13.96 17.99
CA PHE A 25 11.22 13.42 18.14
C PHE A 25 12.20 14.46 18.69
N THR A 26 13.13 14.04 19.54
CA THR A 26 14.37 14.80 19.80
C THR A 26 15.21 14.87 18.53
N ASP A 27 16.11 15.84 18.39
CA ASP A 27 17.00 15.97 17.23
C ASP A 27 17.74 14.69 16.85
N THR A 28 18.32 13.99 17.84
CA THR A 28 19.02 12.72 17.61
C THR A 28 18.09 11.64 17.07
N ASN A 29 16.92 11.45 17.69
CA ASN A 29 15.97 10.44 17.24
C ASN A 29 15.36 10.79 15.87
N ALA A 30 15.19 12.07 15.54
CA ALA A 30 14.75 12.50 14.22
C ALA A 30 15.79 12.13 13.14
N ALA A 31 17.08 12.35 13.42
CA ALA A 31 18.15 11.94 12.51
C ALA A 31 18.19 10.41 12.32
N ASN A 32 18.04 9.64 13.41
CA ASN A 32 17.95 8.18 13.33
C ASN A 32 16.74 7.70 12.53
N GLN A 33 15.57 8.33 12.72
CA GLN A 33 14.35 8.01 11.99
C GLN A 33 14.52 8.23 10.49
N ILE A 34 15.05 9.39 10.08
CA ILE A 34 15.30 9.70 8.66
C ILE A 34 16.28 8.68 8.05
N HIS A 35 17.28 8.25 8.81
CA HIS A 35 18.22 7.23 8.36
C HIS A 35 17.53 5.88 8.13
N LEU A 36 16.66 5.45 9.06
CA LEU A 36 15.89 4.22 8.93
C LEU A 36 14.90 4.28 7.76
N GLU A 37 14.20 5.39 7.59
CA GLU A 37 13.30 5.61 6.44
C GLU A 37 14.04 5.48 5.12
N LYS A 38 15.23 6.10 5.00
CA LYS A 38 16.06 5.96 3.81
C LYS A 38 16.45 4.51 3.53
N LEU A 39 16.88 3.77 4.56
CA LEU A 39 17.23 2.35 4.41
C LEU A 39 16.03 1.49 4.03
N PHE A 40 14.83 1.84 4.51
CA PHE A 40 13.60 1.17 4.14
C PHE A 40 13.21 1.44 2.68
N ASP A 41 13.25 2.71 2.27
CA ASP A 41 12.91 3.14 0.91
C ASP A 41 13.83 2.49 -0.14
N GLU A 42 15.11 2.28 0.18
CA GLU A 42 16.07 1.57 -0.66
C GLU A 42 15.66 0.12 -0.98
N GLN A 43 14.80 -0.49 -0.16
CA GLN A 43 14.29 -1.86 -0.35
C GLN A 43 12.98 -1.91 -1.14
N LEU A 44 12.33 -0.77 -1.38
CA LEU A 44 11.04 -0.73 -2.07
C LEU A 44 11.22 -0.96 -3.57
N SER A 45 10.38 -1.81 -4.14
CA SER A 45 10.39 -2.16 -5.56
C SER A 45 8.98 -1.99 -6.14
N ALA A 46 8.81 -0.99 -7.02
CA ALA A 46 7.55 -0.80 -7.75
C ALA A 46 7.16 -2.03 -8.58
N LYS A 47 8.17 -2.77 -9.08
CA LYS A 47 7.95 -4.02 -9.82
C LYS A 47 7.30 -5.09 -8.96
N ASN A 48 7.66 -5.17 -7.67
CA ASN A 48 7.03 -6.13 -6.77
C ASN A 48 5.55 -5.82 -6.60
N LEU A 49 5.19 -4.53 -6.42
CA LEU A 49 3.80 -4.09 -6.30
C LEU A 49 2.97 -4.46 -7.54
N ASP A 50 3.53 -4.26 -8.73
CA ASP A 50 2.87 -4.62 -9.99
C ASP A 50 2.65 -6.14 -10.11
N ILE A 51 3.67 -6.95 -9.79
CA ILE A 51 3.56 -8.42 -9.78
C ILE A 51 2.48 -8.89 -8.80
N TRP A 52 2.47 -8.35 -7.58
CA TRP A 52 1.50 -8.74 -6.56
C TRP A 52 0.09 -8.33 -6.97
N MET A 53 -0.09 -7.11 -7.49
CA MET A 53 -1.37 -6.64 -8.00
C MET A 53 -1.90 -7.55 -9.11
N GLN A 54 -1.07 -7.92 -10.09
CA GLN A 54 -1.46 -8.80 -11.20
C GLN A 54 -1.94 -10.16 -10.69
N PHE A 55 -1.23 -10.76 -9.74
CA PHE A 55 -1.65 -12.03 -9.15
C PHE A 55 -2.96 -11.89 -8.37
N LEU A 56 -3.01 -10.93 -7.43
CA LEU A 56 -4.14 -10.76 -6.52
C LEU A 56 -5.44 -10.38 -7.25
N SER A 57 -5.34 -9.64 -8.36
CA SER A 57 -6.48 -9.21 -9.17
C SER A 57 -6.79 -10.11 -10.38
N SER A 58 -6.05 -11.21 -10.58
CA SER A 58 -6.18 -12.08 -11.76
C SER A 58 -7.57 -12.70 -11.93
N HIS A 59 -8.31 -12.90 -10.83
CA HIS A 59 -9.65 -13.50 -10.84
C HIS A 59 -10.55 -12.91 -9.72
N PRO A 60 -11.89 -13.05 -9.83
CA PRO A 60 -12.80 -12.69 -8.75
C PRO A 60 -12.52 -13.44 -7.43
N HIS A 61 -12.18 -12.70 -6.38
CA HIS A 61 -11.79 -13.22 -5.05
C HIS A 61 -12.78 -12.83 -3.95
N HIS A 62 -14.08 -13.10 -4.14
CA HIS A 62 -15.05 -12.88 -3.07
C HIS A 62 -14.87 -13.91 -1.94
N VAL A 63 -15.38 -13.58 -0.76
CA VAL A 63 -15.29 -14.42 0.45
C VAL A 63 -15.63 -15.89 0.14
N GLY A 64 -14.68 -16.78 0.43
CA GLY A 64 -14.85 -18.23 0.28
C GLY A 64 -14.69 -18.76 -1.15
N SER A 65 -14.28 -17.94 -2.11
CA SER A 65 -13.97 -18.40 -3.47
C SER A 65 -12.61 -19.14 -3.53
N PRO A 66 -12.36 -19.97 -4.56
CA PRO A 66 -11.06 -20.60 -4.74
C PRO A 66 -9.90 -19.58 -4.87
N GLN A 67 -10.13 -18.46 -5.56
CA GLN A 67 -9.10 -17.42 -5.70
C GLN A 67 -8.83 -16.70 -4.37
N ASP A 68 -9.86 -16.48 -3.54
CA ASP A 68 -9.70 -15.86 -2.22
C ASP A 68 -8.70 -16.66 -1.36
N LYS A 69 -8.83 -17.99 -1.36
CA LYS A 69 -7.87 -18.90 -0.72
C LYS A 69 -6.47 -18.79 -1.34
N ALA A 70 -6.35 -18.82 -2.67
CA ALA A 70 -5.06 -18.72 -3.35
C ALA A 70 -4.34 -17.40 -3.04
N ASN A 71 -5.09 -16.29 -2.94
CA ASN A 71 -4.56 -14.99 -2.54
C ASN A 71 -4.05 -15.01 -1.09
N ALA A 72 -4.81 -15.61 -0.16
CA ALA A 72 -4.38 -15.75 1.23
C ALA A 72 -3.08 -16.56 1.37
N GLU A 73 -2.98 -17.70 0.67
CA GLU A 73 -1.79 -18.54 0.64
C GLU A 73 -0.59 -17.83 -0.01
N TYR A 74 -0.81 -17.08 -1.08
CA TYR A 74 0.23 -16.27 -1.71
C TYR A 74 0.79 -15.21 -0.75
N MET A 75 -0.07 -14.45 -0.08
CA MET A 75 0.35 -13.46 0.91
C MET A 75 1.09 -14.10 2.09
N ALA A 76 0.60 -15.23 2.61
CA ALA A 76 1.26 -15.95 3.69
C ALA A 76 2.68 -16.41 3.31
N ASN A 77 2.87 -16.88 2.07
CA ASN A 77 4.19 -17.23 1.55
C ASN A 77 5.12 -16.01 1.43
N LEU A 78 4.61 -14.83 1.06
CA LEU A 78 5.41 -13.60 1.05
C LEU A 78 5.88 -13.22 2.45
N TYR A 79 4.97 -13.21 3.43
CA TYR A 79 5.32 -12.92 4.82
C TYR A 79 6.36 -13.91 5.39
N THR A 80 6.19 -15.20 5.10
CA THR A 80 7.16 -16.22 5.51
C THR A 80 8.53 -15.97 4.88
N GLN A 81 8.59 -15.61 3.59
CA GLN A 81 9.84 -15.29 2.89
C GLN A 81 10.54 -14.03 3.46
N TRP A 82 9.77 -13.06 3.96
CA TRP A 82 10.31 -11.88 4.63
C TRP A 82 10.77 -12.15 6.07
N GLY A 83 10.59 -13.38 6.58
CA GLY A 83 11.05 -13.80 7.89
C GLY A 83 10.02 -13.64 9.01
N TYR A 84 8.75 -13.39 8.69
CA TYR A 84 7.69 -13.33 9.69
C TYR A 84 7.21 -14.72 10.10
N GLN A 85 6.90 -14.89 11.38
CA GLN A 85 6.09 -16.02 11.84
C GLN A 85 4.67 -15.84 11.30
N THR A 86 4.26 -16.74 10.40
CA THR A 86 3.04 -16.56 9.61
C THR A 86 2.11 -17.76 9.78
N GLU A 87 0.82 -17.49 10.00
CA GLU A 87 -0.24 -18.49 10.04
C GLU A 87 -1.49 -17.98 9.31
N ILE A 88 -2.30 -18.90 8.78
CA ILE A 88 -3.62 -18.58 8.22
C ILE A 88 -4.68 -19.05 9.21
N ALA A 89 -5.31 -18.10 9.90
CA ALA A 89 -6.46 -18.38 10.76
C ALA A 89 -7.72 -18.60 9.91
N SER A 90 -8.39 -19.73 10.13
CA SER A 90 -9.61 -20.11 9.40
C SER A 90 -10.85 -19.99 10.27
N TYR A 91 -11.93 -19.43 9.71
CA TYR A 91 -13.21 -19.26 10.39
C TYR A 91 -14.36 -19.77 9.53
N ASN A 92 -15.34 -20.41 10.18
CA ASN A 92 -16.55 -20.86 9.52
C ASN A 92 -17.67 -19.85 9.79
N VAL A 93 -17.98 -19.03 8.79
CA VAL A 93 -18.98 -17.95 8.90
C VAL A 93 -20.16 -18.21 7.95
N LEU A 94 -21.34 -17.73 8.33
CA LEU A 94 -22.50 -17.75 7.45
C LEU A 94 -22.38 -16.61 6.43
N PHE A 95 -22.00 -16.94 5.19
CA PHE A 95 -21.89 -16.00 4.10
C PHE A 95 -22.89 -16.33 2.98
N PRO A 96 -23.93 -15.49 2.75
CA PRO A 96 -24.95 -15.78 1.76
C PRO A 96 -24.52 -15.38 0.35
N THR A 97 -23.93 -16.31 -0.42
CA THR A 97 -23.63 -16.10 -1.84
C THR A 97 -24.91 -16.24 -2.69
N PRO A 98 -25.36 -15.18 -3.41
CA PRO A 98 -26.55 -15.28 -4.24
C PRO A 98 -26.36 -16.28 -5.39
N LYS A 99 -27.28 -17.25 -5.51
CA LYS A 99 -27.28 -18.21 -6.63
C LYS A 99 -27.85 -17.62 -7.92
N THR A 100 -28.82 -16.72 -7.78
CA THR A 100 -29.52 -16.08 -8.89
C THR A 100 -29.75 -14.61 -8.55
N ARG A 101 -29.50 -13.74 -9.52
CA ARG A 101 -29.88 -12.32 -9.48
C ARG A 101 -30.65 -12.04 -10.76
N LEU A 102 -31.92 -11.66 -10.65
CA LEU A 102 -32.79 -11.36 -11.79
C LEU A 102 -33.39 -9.97 -11.58
N LEU A 103 -33.37 -9.17 -12.64
CA LEU A 103 -34.06 -7.90 -12.72
C LEU A 103 -34.91 -7.93 -13.98
N GLU A 104 -36.22 -7.70 -13.85
CA GLU A 104 -37.16 -7.74 -14.97
C GLU A 104 -38.09 -6.52 -14.93
N LEU A 105 -38.33 -5.91 -16.09
CA LEU A 105 -39.33 -4.86 -16.27
C LEU A 105 -40.63 -5.51 -16.72
N THR A 106 -41.63 -5.54 -15.85
CA THR A 106 -42.88 -6.28 -16.07
C THR A 106 -43.97 -5.49 -16.81
N GLY A 107 -43.66 -4.30 -17.34
CA GLY A 107 -44.62 -3.42 -18.01
C GLY A 107 -45.63 -2.77 -17.06
N SER A 108 -46.59 -2.02 -17.62
CA SER A 108 -47.60 -1.29 -16.84
C SER A 108 -48.70 -2.17 -16.24
N LYS A 109 -48.79 -3.45 -16.64
CA LYS A 109 -49.72 -4.47 -16.12
C LYS A 109 -49.01 -5.84 -16.03
N PRO A 110 -48.32 -6.13 -14.92
CA PRO A 110 -47.74 -7.43 -14.64
C PRO A 110 -48.78 -8.53 -14.45
#